data_AF-A0A0M2V5U9-F1
#
_entry.id   AF-A0A0M2V5U9-F1
#
_cell.length_a   1.000
_cell.length_b   1.000
_cell.length_c   1.000
_cell.angle_alpha   90.00
_cell.angle_beta   90.00
_cell.angle_gamma   90.00
#
_symmetry.space_group_name_H-M   'P 1'
#
loop_
_entity.id
_entity.type
_entity.pdbx_description
1 polymer ?
#
loop_
_entity_poly.entity_id
_entity_poly.type
_entity_poly.pdbx_seq_one_letter_code
_entity_poly.pdbx_strand_id
1 'polypeptide(L)' 'MDYQRVTERQALEMLKLWSVAGRDLSSLVKLQPANNRQLVALLPGYLDNEWYQFGEAYSCYTEAFSSLGGLLDKMRLTS' A
#
# COMPACT_ATOMS: atom_id res chain seq x y z
N MET A 1 10.66 6.36 -11.97
CA MET A 1 9.70 5.25 -12.04
C MET A 1 8.40 5.80 -11.51
N ASP A 2 7.44 6.06 -12.39
CA ASP A 2 6.13 6.56 -11.97
C ASP A 2 5.23 5.35 -11.74
N TYR A 3 4.84 5.12 -10.49
CA TYR A 3 3.89 4.07 -10.12
C TYR A 3 2.47 4.60 -10.30
N GLN A 4 1.56 3.76 -10.80
CA GLN A 4 0.15 4.16 -10.89
C GLN A 4 -0.40 4.37 -9.48
N ARG A 5 -0.88 5.58 -9.20
CA ARG A 5 -1.48 5.93 -7.92
C ARG A 5 -2.91 5.41 -7.85
N VAL A 6 -3.22 4.68 -6.78
CA VAL A 6 -4.55 4.16 -6.49
C VAL A 6 -5.18 4.94 -5.34
N THR A 7 -6.51 5.01 -5.36
CA THR A 7 -7.29 5.57 -4.26
C THR A 7 -7.21 4.66 -3.03
N GLU A 8 -7.47 5.22 -1.84
CA GLU A 8 -7.54 4.43 -0.60
C GLU A 8 -8.54 3.26 -0.73
N ARG A 9 -9.69 3.50 -1.35
CA ARG A 9 -10.70 2.47 -1.59
C ARG A 9 -10.15 1.32 -2.45
N GLN A 10 -9.43 1.63 -3.53
CA GLN A 10 -8.81 0.61 -4.38
C GLN A 10 -7.74 -0.16 -3.61
N ALA A 11 -6.90 0.52 -2.82
CA ALA A 11 -5.90 -0.12 -1.98
C ALA A 11 -6.54 -1.09 -0.96
N LEU A 12 -7.67 -0.71 -0.35
CA LEU A 12 -8.44 -1.59 0.54
C LEU A 12 -8.96 -2.83 -0.18
N GLU A 13 -9.55 -2.68 -1.36
CA GLU A 13 -10.04 -3.82 -2.15
C GLU A 13 -8.90 -4.77 -2.55
N MET A 14 -7.74 -4.23 -2.94
CA MET A 14 -6.55 -5.05 -3.22
C MET A 14 -6.09 -5.82 -1.98
N LEU A 15 -6.04 -5.17 -0.81
CA LEU A 15 -5.69 -5.82 0.45
C LEU A 15 -6.70 -6.90 0.85
N LYS A 16 -8.00 -6.70 0.60
CA LYS A 16 -9.02 -7.73 0.83
C LYS A 16 -8.78 -8.95 -0.03
N LEU A 17 -8.47 -8.79 -1.32
CA LEU A 17 -8.16 -9.90 -2.21
C LEU A 17 -6.96 -10.71 -1.69
N TRP A 18 -5.90 -10.02 -1.25
CA TRP A 18 -4.74 -10.68 -0.67
C TRP A 18 -5.02 -11.34 0.69
N SER A 19 -5.90 -10.76 1.49
CA SER A 19 -6.36 -11.33 2.77
C SER A 19 -7.10 -12.64 2.54
N VAL A 20 -8.02 -12.67 1.57
CA VAL A 20 -8.75 -13.88 1.15
C VAL A 20 -7.79 -14.94 0.62
N ALA A 21 -6.71 -14.54 -0.05
CA ALA A 21 -5.64 -15.44 -0.49
C ALA A 21 -4.73 -15.93 0.65
N GLY A 22 -5.00 -15.55 1.90
CA GLY A 22 -4.25 -15.99 3.09
C GLY A 22 -2.86 -15.37 3.22
N ARG A 23 -2.59 -14.24 2.56
CA ARG A 23 -1.31 -13.54 2.66
C ARG A 23 -1.24 -12.63 3.88
N ASP A 24 -0.05 -12.52 4.47
CA ASP A 24 0.23 -11.50 5.47
C ASP A 24 0.37 -10.12 4.81
N LEU A 25 -0.61 -9.26 5.09
CA LEU A 25 -0.74 -7.94 4.47
C LEU A 25 0.34 -6.96 4.90
N SER A 26 0.89 -7.14 6.10
CA SER A 26 1.99 -6.30 6.58
C SER A 26 3.27 -6.54 5.76
N SER A 27 3.42 -7.74 5.20
CA SER A 27 4.55 -8.15 4.36
C SER A 27 4.40 -7.77 2.87
N LEU A 28 3.20 -7.41 2.42
CA LEU A 28 2.94 -7.10 1.01
C LEU A 28 3.41 -5.71 0.61
N VAL A 29 3.56 -4.80 1.57
CA VAL A 29 3.85 -3.41 1.28
C VAL A 29 5.34 -3.22 1.02
N LYS A 30 5.64 -2.54 -0.08
CA LYS A 30 7.00 -2.15 -0.42
C LYS A 30 7.15 -0.64 -0.32
N LEU A 31 8.10 -0.19 0.49
CA LEU A 31 8.51 1.22 0.51
C LEU A 31 9.65 1.41 -0.50
N GLN A 32 9.49 2.34 -1.43
CA GLN A 32 10.54 2.70 -2.38
C GLN A 32 10.95 4.17 -2.28
N PRO A 33 12.26 4.46 -2.39
CA PRO A 33 12.71 5.83 -2.57
C PRO A 33 12.22 6.38 -3.91
N ALA A 34 11.50 7.49 -3.85
CA ALA A 34 11.19 8.35 -4.98
C ALA A 34 12.22 9.49 -5.07
N ASN A 35 12.18 10.24 -6.17
CA ASN A 35 13.07 11.39 -6.37
C ASN A 35 12.95 12.38 -5.19
N ASN A 36 14.05 13.07 -4.86
CA ASN A 36 14.07 14.11 -3.82
C ASN A 36 13.86 13.65 -2.35
N ARG A 37 14.44 12.50 -1.95
CA ARG A 37 14.38 11.97 -0.56
C ARG A 37 12.97 11.63 -0.08
N GLN A 38 12.03 11.46 -1.00
CA GLN A 38 10.68 11.03 -0.68
C GLN A 38 10.59 9.50 -0.76
N LEU A 39 9.61 8.93 -0.06
CA LEU A 39 9.27 7.53 -0.08
C LEU A 39 7.86 7.37 -0.66
N VAL A 40 7.65 6.35 -1.48
CA VAL A 40 6.32 5.93 -1.91
C VAL A 40 6.03 4.56 -1.35
N ALA A 41 4.78 4.36 -0.92
CA ALA A 41 4.30 3.07 -0.44
C ALA A 41 3.55 2.36 -1.55
N LEU A 42 3.96 1.12 -1.81
CA LEU A 42 3.46 0.32 -2.94
C LEU A 42 2.75 -0.94 -2.44
N LEU A 43 1.66 -1.28 -3.12
CA LEU A 43 0.94 -2.54 -2.96
C LEU A 43 0.99 -3.35 -4.25
N PRO A 44 1.19 -4.68 -4.18
CA PRO A 44 1.15 -5.53 -5.34
C PRO A 44 -0.30 -5.70 -5.79
N GLY A 45 -0.52 -5.61 -7.10
CA GLY A 45 -1.75 -6.02 -7.73
C GLY A 45 -1.93 -7.52 -7.66
N TYR A 46 -3.17 -7.96 -7.43
CA TYR A 46 -3.49 -9.38 -7.26
C TYR A 46 -3.48 -10.16 -8.58
N LEU A 47 -3.84 -9.52 -9.70
CA LEU A 47 -4.06 -10.20 -10.99
C LEU A 47 -2.97 -9.92 -12.04
N ASP A 48 -2.33 -8.78 -11.96
CA ASP A 48 -1.42 -8.24 -12.98
C ASP A 48 0.05 -8.24 -12.55
N ASN A 49 0.33 -8.59 -11.28
CA ASN A 49 1.67 -8.52 -10.67
C ASN A 49 2.31 -7.12 -10.76
N GLU A 50 1.52 -6.08 -10.99
CA GLU A 50 1.99 -4.69 -11.04
C GLU A 50 2.09 -4.10 -9.63
N TRP A 51 2.88 -3.03 -9.46
CA TRP A 51 2.99 -2.32 -8.18
C TRP A 51 2.26 -0.98 -8.25
N TYR A 52 1.38 -0.75 -7.28
CA TYR A 52 0.52 0.41 -7.23
C TYR A 52 0.86 1.28 -6.03
N GLN A 53 1.02 2.58 -6.26
CA GLN A 53 1.26 3.54 -5.18
C GLN A 53 -0.04 3.83 -4.44
N PHE A 54 -0.03 3.63 -3.12
CA PHE A 54 -1.11 4.11 -2.25
C PHE A 54 -0.60 5.26 -1.38
N GLY A 55 -1.50 6.21 -1.08
CA GLY A 55 -1.15 7.39 -0.31
C GLY A 55 -0.31 8.41 -1.08
N GLU A 56 0.25 9.36 -0.33
CA GLU A 56 1.09 10.45 -0.84
C GLU A 56 2.56 10.03 -0.91
N ALA A 57 3.42 10.91 -1.42
CA ALA A 57 4.86 10.77 -1.20
C ALA A 57 5.18 11.17 0.25
N TYR A 58 5.88 10.30 0.98
CA TYR A 58 6.22 10.47 2.39
C TYR A 58 7.63 11.02 2.54
N SER A 59 7.86 11.84 3.57
CA SER A 59 9.18 12.40 3.84
C SER A 59 10.07 11.45 4.66
N CYS A 60 9.45 10.51 5.38
CA CYS A 60 10.12 9.55 6.24
C CYS A 60 9.37 8.21 6.36
N TYR A 61 10.07 7.18 6.84
CA TYR A 61 9.51 5.84 7.01
C TYR A 61 8.34 5.81 7.99
N THR A 62 8.41 6.61 9.06
CA THR A 62 7.38 6.63 10.11
C THR A 62 6.02 7.07 9.58
N GLU A 63 5.98 8.09 8.71
CA GLU A 63 4.74 8.53 8.07
C GLU A 63 4.16 7.45 7.14
N ALA A 64 5.03 6.81 6.35
CA ALA A 64 4.61 5.75 5.45
C ALA A 64 4.04 4.54 6.21
N PHE A 65 4.70 4.11 7.30
CA PHE A 65 4.21 3.03 8.15
C PHE A 65 2.94 3.39 8.92
N SER A 66 2.79 4.65 9.35
CA SER A 66 1.57 5.12 9.99
C SER A 66 0.38 5.09 9.03
N SER A 67 0.59 5.52 7.79
CA SER A 67 -0.42 5.46 6.74
C SER A 67 -0.79 4.02 6.39
N LEU A 68 0.19 3.10 6.37
CA LEU A 68 -0.07 1.67 6.21
C LEU A 68 -0.88 1.11 7.38
N GLY A 69 -0.51 1.43 8.62
CA GLY A 69 -1.23 1.00 9.82
C GLY A 69 -2.70 1.42 9.77
N GLY A 70 -2.97 2.69 9.43
CA GLY A 70 -4.34 3.18 9.26
C GLY A 70 -5.12 2.46 8.15
N LEU A 71 -4.46 2.08 7.05
CA LEU A 71 -5.08 1.30 5.98
C LEU A 71 -5.44 -0.13 6.45
N LEU A 72 -4.55 -0.78 7.20
CA LEU A 72 -4.77 -2.11 7.77
C LEU A 72 -5.88 -2.10 8.83
N ASP A 73 -5.93 -1.07 9.68
CA ASP A 73 -6.97 -0.90 10.68
C ASP A 73 -8.35 -0.71 10.02
N LYS A 74 -8.43 0.12 8.98
CA LYS A 74 -9.65 0.27 8.17
C LYS A 74 -10.08 -1.05 7.54
N MET A 75 -9.14 -1.84 7.04
CA MET A 75 -9.45 -3.14 6.47
C MET A 75 -10.13 -4.05 7.52
N ARG A 76 -9.55 -4.14 8.73
CA ARG A 76 -10.12 -4.91 9.85
C ARG A 76 -11.52 -4.47 10.28
N LEU A 77 -11.81 -3.17 10.19
CA LEU A 77 -13.15 -2.62 10.49
C LEU A 77 -14.19 -2.91 9.41
N THR A 78 -13.75 -3.26 8.20
CA THR A 78 -14.63 -3.56 7.04
C THR A 78 -14.73 -5.05 6.72
N SER A 79 -14.12 -5.91 7.55
CA SER A 79 -14.10 -7.38 7.40
C SER A 79 -15.23 -8.05 8.18
#